data_AF-A0AAW2JUV4-F1
#
_entry.id   AF-A0AAW2JUV4-F1
#
_cell.length_a   1.000
_cell.length_b   1.000
_cell.length_c   1.000
_cell.angle_alpha   90.00
_cell.angle_beta   90.00
_cell.angle_gamma   90.00
#
_symmetry.space_group_name_H-M   'P 1'
#
loop_
_entity.id
_entity.type
_entity.pdbx_description
1 polymer ?
#
loop_
_entity_poly.entity_id
_entity_poly.type
_entity_poly.pdbx_seq_one_letter_code
_entity_poly.pdbx_strand_id
1 'polypeptide(L)'
;MAVDLFWNDGERRKVHWLAWDKLCSSKLDGGLGFLNLEAFNLALLAKQLWRLLTWPDCLVSKVLKAKYFPRNHLFDAKVGTRPSYTWRSIIAAREFTIGMPLANWYRTFN
;
A
#
# COMPACT_ATOMS: atom_id res chain seq x y z
N MET A 1 5.00 -28.37 -12.70
CA MET A 1 5.44 -27.27 -13.59
C MET A 1 5.48 -25.90 -12.90
N ALA A 2 4.70 -25.60 -11.86
CA ALA A 2 4.80 -24.30 -11.15
C ALA A 2 5.78 -24.26 -9.96
N VAL A 3 6.09 -25.42 -9.36
CA VAL A 3 6.95 -25.51 -8.16
C VAL A 3 8.43 -25.23 -8.47
N ASP A 4 8.90 -25.61 -9.66
CA ASP A 4 10.30 -25.43 -10.08
C ASP A 4 10.70 -23.95 -10.29
N LEU A 5 9.72 -23.04 -10.34
CA LEU A 5 9.95 -21.59 -10.48
C LEU A 5 10.20 -20.89 -9.14
N PHE A 6 9.80 -21.50 -8.01
CA PHE A 6 9.90 -20.87 -6.69
C PHE A 6 11.09 -21.36 -5.86
N TRP A 7 11.54 -22.60 -6.05
CA TRP A 7 12.52 -23.22 -5.14
C TRP A 7 13.74 -23.90 -5.79
N ASN A 8 14.12 -23.55 -7.03
CA ASN A 8 15.34 -24.13 -7.62
C ASN A 8 16.57 -23.24 -7.38
N ASP A 9 17.45 -23.69 -6.49
CA ASP A 9 18.75 -23.09 -6.14
C ASP A 9 19.80 -23.40 -7.21
N GLY A 10 19.57 -22.83 -8.40
CA GLY A 10 20.44 -22.96 -9.56
C GLY A 10 20.82 -21.58 -10.08
N GLU A 11 21.90 -21.04 -9.52
CA GLU A 11 22.69 -19.88 -9.96
C GLU A 11 21.95 -18.79 -10.79
N ARG A 12 21.69 -17.68 -10.09
CA ARG A 12 21.58 -16.33 -10.67
C ARG A 12 20.48 -16.14 -11.71
N ARG A 13 19.21 -16.24 -11.31
CA ARG A 13 18.13 -15.52 -12.03
C ARG A 13 17.35 -14.62 -11.09
N LYS A 14 17.56 -13.32 -11.26
CA LYS A 14 16.75 -12.25 -10.68
C LYS A 14 15.28 -12.61 -10.89
N VAL A 15 14.49 -12.59 -9.82
CA VAL A 15 13.03 -12.74 -9.89
C VAL A 15 12.52 -11.76 -10.93
N HIS A 16 12.20 -12.26 -12.12
CA HIS A 16 11.71 -11.43 -13.22
C HIS A 16 10.35 -10.91 -12.78
N TRP A 17 10.15 -9.60 -12.68
CA TRP A 17 8.87 -9.01 -12.27
C TRP A 17 7.67 -9.52 -13.09
N LEU A 18 7.90 -9.91 -14.36
CA LEU A 18 6.92 -10.62 -15.20
C LEU A 18 6.42 -11.95 -14.62
N ALA A 19 7.23 -12.63 -13.80
CA ALA A 19 6.80 -13.83 -13.09
C ALA A 19 5.88 -13.49 -11.93
N TRP A 20 6.10 -12.37 -11.22
CA TRP A 20 5.24 -11.98 -10.09
C TRP A 20 3.81 -11.68 -10.52
N ASP A 21 3.61 -10.98 -11.63
CA ASP A 21 2.27 -10.74 -12.18
C ASP A 21 1.58 -12.08 -12.53
N LYS A 22 2.30 -13.01 -13.15
CA LYS A 22 1.80 -14.37 -13.46
C LYS A 22 1.52 -15.21 -12.20
N LEU A 23 2.30 -15.02 -11.14
CA LEU A 23 2.09 -15.66 -9.85
C LEU A 23 0.83 -15.12 -9.16
N CYS A 24 0.50 -13.85 -9.38
CA CYS A 24 -0.68 -13.19 -8.84
C CYS A 24 -1.97 -13.46 -9.62
N SER A 25 -1.86 -14.01 -10.84
CA SER A 25 -3.02 -14.45 -11.60
C SER A 25 -3.83 -15.51 -10.85
N SER A 26 -5.13 -15.56 -11.11
CA SER A 26 -6.03 -16.57 -10.55
C SER A 26 -5.51 -17.97 -10.85
N LYS A 27 -5.77 -18.92 -9.94
CA LYS A 27 -5.51 -20.36 -10.20
C LYS A 27 -6.24 -20.86 -11.45
N LEU A 28 -7.37 -20.24 -11.80
CA LEU A 28 -8.13 -20.54 -13.02
C LEU A 28 -7.37 -20.10 -14.29
N ASP A 29 -6.56 -19.05 -14.19
CA ASP A 29 -5.78 -18.49 -15.31
C ASP A 29 -4.35 -19.06 -15.37
N GLY A 30 -4.08 -20.16 -14.64
CA GLY A 30 -2.76 -20.78 -14.58
C GLY A 30 -1.75 -20.09 -13.67
N GLY A 31 -2.19 -19.12 -12.86
CA GLY A 31 -1.38 -18.49 -11.81
C GLY A 31 -1.39 -19.27 -10.50
N LEU A 32 -0.60 -18.81 -9.52
CA LEU A 32 -0.55 -19.43 -8.18
C LEU A 32 -1.58 -18.84 -7.21
N GLY A 33 -2.31 -17.80 -7.63
CA GLY A 33 -3.32 -17.11 -6.82
C GLY A 33 -2.73 -16.29 -5.68
N PHE A 34 -1.47 -15.86 -5.80
CA PHE A 34 -0.88 -14.96 -4.82
C PHE A 34 -1.55 -13.57 -4.91
N LEU A 35 -1.71 -12.90 -3.77
CA LEU A 35 -2.16 -11.51 -3.79
C LEU A 35 -1.04 -10.64 -4.36
N ASN A 36 -1.39 -9.72 -5.26
CA ASN A 36 -0.46 -8.67 -5.69
C ASN A 36 -0.04 -7.86 -4.45
N LEU A 37 1.19 -8.11 -3.98
CA LEU A 37 1.74 -7.54 -2.76
C LEU A 37 1.83 -6.01 -2.81
N GLU A 38 2.06 -5.46 -4.00
CA GLU A 38 2.08 -4.01 -4.20
C GLU A 38 0.68 -3.43 -3.98
N ALA A 39 -0.34 -4.00 -4.61
CA ALA A 39 -1.73 -3.61 -4.43
C ALA A 39 -2.20 -3.80 -2.98
N PHE A 40 -1.78 -4.89 -2.34
CA PHE A 40 -2.09 -5.17 -0.94
C PHE A 40 -1.44 -4.16 0.02
N ASN A 41 -0.15 -3.85 -0.18
CA ASN A 41 0.55 -2.84 0.62
C ASN A 41 -0.07 -1.45 0.43
N LEU A 42 -0.48 -1.11 -0.79
CA LEU A 42 -1.16 0.14 -1.09
C LEU A 42 -2.51 0.22 -0.37
N ALA A 43 -3.29 -0.87 -0.38
CA ALA A 43 -4.55 -0.96 0.37
C ALA A 43 -4.32 -0.84 1.90
N LEU A 44 -3.26 -1.45 2.43
CA LEU A 44 -2.89 -1.30 3.84
C LEU A 44 -2.54 0.15 4.18
N LEU A 45 -1.77 0.83 3.33
CA LEU A 45 -1.42 2.25 3.53
C LEU A 45 -2.66 3.15 3.45
N ALA A 46 -3.56 2.89 2.50
CA ALA A 46 -4.85 3.58 2.42
C ALA A 46 -5.71 3.37 3.67
N LYS A 47 -5.70 2.15 4.24
CA LYS A 47 -6.36 1.86 5.52
C LYS A 47 -5.76 2.64 6.68
N GLN A 48 -4.43 2.80 6.71
CA GLN A 48 -3.80 3.65 7.73
C GLN A 48 -4.16 5.12 7.54
N LEU A 49 -4.17 5.62 6.29
CA LEU A 49 -4.62 6.97 5.97
C LEU A 49 -6.06 7.21 6.45
N TRP A 50 -6.96 6.26 6.21
CA TRP A 50 -8.34 6.29 6.70
C TRP A 50 -8.43 6.36 8.22
N ARG A 51 -7.59 5.59 8.93
CA ARG A 51 -7.51 5.65 10.40
C ARG A 51 -7.03 7.01 10.92
N LEU A 52 -6.10 7.67 10.22
CA LEU A 52 -5.67 9.01 10.59
C LEU A 52 -6.81 10.04 10.47
N LEU A 53 -7.74 9.81 9.54
CA LEU A 53 -8.91 10.67 9.35
C LEU A 53 -10.03 10.38 10.35
N THR A 54 -10.30 9.09 10.61
CA THR A 54 -11.43 8.66 11.45
C THR A 54 -11.11 8.67 12.95
N TRP A 55 -9.85 8.49 13.33
CA TRP A 55 -9.40 8.45 14.73
C TRP A 55 -8.34 9.54 14.98
N PRO A 56 -8.70 10.83 14.92
CA PRO A 56 -7.75 11.93 15.06
C PRO A 56 -7.13 12.00 16.46
N ASP A 57 -7.81 11.43 17.47
CA ASP A 57 -7.38 11.51 18.87
C ASP A 57 -6.38 10.46 19.31
N CYS A 58 -6.14 9.43 18.48
CA CYS A 58 -5.13 8.43 18.80
C CYS A 58 -3.72 9.03 18.75
N LEU A 59 -2.80 8.46 19.53
CA LEU A 59 -1.44 8.99 19.66
C LEU A 59 -0.73 9.10 18.30
N VAL A 60 -0.90 8.11 17.43
CA VAL A 60 -0.29 8.08 16.10
C VAL A 60 -0.80 9.26 15.24
N SER A 61 -2.10 9.52 15.24
CA SER A 61 -2.70 10.66 14.52
C SER A 61 -2.17 11.99 15.04
N LYS A 62 -2.10 12.15 16.37
CA LYS A 62 -1.58 13.38 17.01
C LYS A 62 -0.11 13.63 16.68
N VAL A 63 0.73 12.60 16.78
CA VAL A 63 2.17 12.69 16.47
C VAL A 63 2.40 13.00 14.99
N LEU A 64 1.70 12.31 14.08
CA LEU A 64 1.85 12.55 12.64
C LEU A 64 1.33 13.92 12.23
N LYS A 65 0.20 14.37 12.79
CA LYS A 65 -0.33 15.73 12.57
C LYS A 65 0.67 16.78 13.04
N ALA A 66 1.14 16.69 14.28
CA ALA A 66 2.09 17.65 14.83
C ALA A 66 3.38 17.74 14.01
N LYS A 67 3.86 16.60 13.47
CA LYS A 67 5.10 16.54 12.72
C LYS A 67 4.97 17.01 11.27
N TYR A 68 3.89 16.64 10.58
CA TYR A 68 3.81 16.78 9.12
C TYR A 68 2.75 17.76 8.62
N PHE A 69 1.68 18.00 9.38
CA PHE A 69 0.60 18.91 9.01
C PHE A 69 -0.03 19.58 10.24
N PRO A 70 0.75 20.34 11.04
CA PRO A 70 0.28 20.86 12.31
C PRO A 70 -0.87 21.86 12.18
N ARG A 71 -0.91 22.61 11.07
CA ARG A 71 -1.91 23.67 10.80
C ARG A 71 -2.85 23.35 9.64
N ASN A 72 -2.60 22.27 8.91
CA ASN A 72 -3.31 21.94 7.67
C ASN A 72 -4.08 20.62 7.81
N HIS A 73 -4.91 20.30 6.83
CA HIS A 73 -5.55 18.98 6.74
C HIS A 73 -4.59 17.95 6.11
N LEU A 74 -4.86 16.67 6.38
CA LEU A 74 -4.08 15.55 5.84
C LEU A 74 -4.00 15.56 4.30
N PHE A 75 -5.07 16.02 3.65
CA PHE A 75 -5.13 16.10 2.19
C PHE A 75 -4.27 17.23 1.61
N ASP A 76 -4.02 18.29 2.38
CA ASP A 76 -3.15 19.40 1.99
C ASP A 76 -1.69 19.19 2.43
N ALA A 77 -1.43 18.10 3.15
CA ALA A 77 -0.12 17.83 3.69
C ALA A 77 0.89 17.56 2.57
N LYS A 78 2.08 18.15 2.66
CA LYS A 78 3.16 17.94 1.69
C LYS A 78 4.15 16.90 2.21
N VAL A 79 4.89 16.29 1.31
CA VAL A 79 5.98 15.34 1.67
C VAL A 79 7.05 16.06 2.52
N GLY A 80 7.38 17.32 2.19
CA GLY A 80 8.43 18.08 2.88
C GLY A 80 9.84 17.61 2.51
N THR A 81 10.85 18.23 3.13
CA THR A 81 12.27 18.05 2.73
C THR A 81 12.93 16.80 3.32
N ARG A 82 12.54 16.40 4.54
CA ARG A 82 13.08 15.22 5.25
C ARG A 82 11.96 14.34 5.84
N PRO A 83 11.09 13.77 4.98
CA PRO A 83 10.06 12.85 5.43
C PRO A 83 10.65 11.54 5.94
N SER A 84 9.97 10.94 6.92
CA SER A 84 10.20 9.54 7.25
C SER A 84 9.76 8.67 6.08
N TYR A 85 10.29 7.44 6.00
CA TYR A 85 9.86 6.48 4.99
C TYR A 85 8.35 6.23 5.06
N THR A 86 7.83 5.99 6.27
CA THR A 86 6.41 5.81 6.53
C THR A 86 5.56 6.97 6.02
N TRP A 87 5.99 8.22 6.23
CA TRP A 87 5.26 9.39 5.75
C TRP A 87 5.21 9.46 4.23
N ARG A 88 6.31 9.15 3.54
CA ARG A 88 6.32 9.07 2.06
C ARG A 88 5.32 8.04 1.57
N SER A 89 5.31 6.85 2.18
CA SER A 89 4.38 5.78 1.80
C SER A 89 2.93 6.17 2.02
N ILE A 90 2.60 6.84 3.13
CA ILE A 90 1.24 7.33 3.42
C ILE A 90 0.81 8.40 2.41
N ILE A 91 1.68 9.35 2.07
CA ILE A 91 1.37 10.39 1.08
C ILE A 91 1.25 9.80 -0.33
N ALA A 92 2.08 8.85 -0.72
CA ALA A 92 1.95 8.15 -1.99
C ALA A 92 0.61 7.40 -2.07
N ALA A 93 0.20 6.73 -0.99
CA ALA A 93 -1.09 6.06 -0.94
C ALA A 93 -2.27 7.03 -1.02
N ARG A 94 -2.14 8.27 -0.50
CA ARG A 94 -3.19 9.29 -0.61
C ARG A 94 -3.60 9.56 -2.05
N GLU A 95 -2.65 9.65 -2.98
CA GLU A 95 -2.94 9.93 -4.39
C GLU A 95 -3.78 8.81 -5.03
N PHE A 96 -3.41 7.55 -4.79
CA PHE A 96 -4.19 6.39 -5.22
C PHE A 96 -5.61 6.41 -4.65
N THR A 97 -5.69 6.80 -3.39
CA THR A 97 -6.90 6.73 -2.58
C THR A 97 -7.92 7.81 -2.96
N ILE A 98 -7.48 8.99 -3.40
CA ILE A 98 -8.35 10.05 -3.98
C ILE A 98 -9.02 9.57 -5.28
N GLY A 99 -8.38 8.68 -6.04
CA GLY A 99 -8.93 8.10 -7.26
C GLY A 99 -9.98 7.00 -7.03
N MET A 100 -10.15 6.49 -5.80
CA MET A 100 -11.13 5.45 -5.50
C MET A 100 -12.52 6.03 -5.23
N PRO A 101 -13.59 5.51 -5.87
CA PRO A 101 -14.97 5.90 -5.58
C PRO A 101 -15.31 5.71 -4.09
N LEU A 102 -15.94 6.72 -3.46
CA LEU A 102 -16.29 6.71 -2.03
C LEU A 102 -17.04 5.44 -1.57
N ALA A 103 -17.85 4.83 -2.45
CA ALA A 103 -18.54 3.57 -2.16
C ALA A 103 -17.58 2.39 -1.87
N ASN A 104 -16.40 2.38 -2.50
CA ASN A 104 -15.41 1.33 -2.29
C ASN A 104 -14.66 1.49 -0.96
N TRP A 105 -14.59 2.70 -0.40
CA TRP A 105 -13.91 2.92 0.87
C TRP A 105 -14.57 2.17 2.02
N TYR A 106 -15.90 2.22 2.07
CA TYR A 106 -16.65 1.57 3.14
C TYR A 106 -16.52 0.04 3.09
N ARG A 107 -16.44 -0.54 1.89
CA ARG A 107 -16.24 -1.98 1.69
C ARG A 107 -14.80 -2.45 1.96
N THR A 108 -13.81 -1.60 1.71
CA THR A 108 -12.39 -2.01 1.76
C THR A 108 -11.77 -1.79 3.15
N PHE A 109 -12.28 -0.82 3.90
CA PHE A 109 -11.65 -0.37 5.15
C PHE A 109 -12.43 -0.70 6.42
N ASN A 110 -13.68 -1.17 6.30
CA ASN A 110 -14.53 -1.66 7.38
C ASN A 110 -14.75 -3.17 7.21
#